data_AF-A0AAE0BWI6-F1
#
_entry.id   AF-A0AAE0BWI6-F1
#
_cell.length_a   1.000
_cell.length_b   1.000
_cell.length_c   1.000
_cell.angle_alpha   90.00
_cell.angle_beta   90.00
_cell.angle_gamma   90.00
#
_symmetry.space_group_name_H-M   'P 1'
#
loop_
_entity.id
_entity.type
_entity.pdbx_description
1 polymer ?
#
loop_
_entity_poly.entity_id
_entity_poly.type
_entity_poly.pdbx_seq_one_letter_code
_entity_poly.pdbx_strand_id
1 'polypeptide(L)'
;VFDLRKLLPQTEEYDFNIHIMDFKPGQFLNVKEVHYNQHGLLLLEGQGIYRLSDKWYPVQAGDVIYMAPFVPQWYAALGEERSRYILYKDTNRDAILTF
;
A
#
# COMPACT_ATOMS: atom_id res chain seq x y z
N VAL A 1 12.01 -3.62 -6.93
CA VAL A 1 11.40 -4.97 -6.74
C VAL A 1 11.18 -5.14 -5.25
N PHE A 2 9.93 -5.09 -4.80
CA PHE A 2 9.52 -5.29 -3.40
C PHE A 2 9.10 -6.75 -3.19
N ASP A 3 9.10 -7.22 -1.94
CA ASP A 3 8.57 -8.54 -1.60
C ASP A 3 7.12 -8.41 -1.14
N LEU A 4 6.19 -9.16 -1.77
CA LEU A 4 4.75 -9.14 -1.48
C LEU A 4 4.31 -10.45 -0.85
N ARG A 5 3.58 -10.36 0.27
CA ARG A 5 2.86 -11.47 0.89
C ARG A 5 1.40 -11.11 1.07
N LYS A 6 0.50 -12.03 0.73
CA LYS A 6 -0.96 -11.90 0.93
C LYS A 6 -1.38 -12.79 2.09
N LEU A 7 -2.16 -12.27 3.01
CA LEU A 7 -2.49 -12.96 4.26
C LEU A 7 -3.83 -13.73 4.18
N LEU A 8 -4.68 -13.40 3.22
CA LEU A 8 -5.93 -14.11 2.96
C LEU A 8 -5.86 -14.93 1.66
N PRO A 9 -6.65 -16.01 1.53
CA PRO A 9 -6.84 -16.69 0.25
C PRO A 9 -7.27 -15.73 -0.86
N GLN A 10 -6.88 -16.04 -2.10
CA GLN A 10 -7.24 -15.25 -3.29
C GLN A 10 -8.44 -15.86 -4.01
N THR A 11 -9.45 -16.27 -3.24
CA THR A 11 -10.68 -16.88 -3.76
C THR A 11 -11.82 -15.87 -3.67
N GLU A 12 -12.87 -16.06 -4.48
CA GLU A 12 -13.98 -15.10 -4.67
C GLU A 12 -14.79 -14.81 -3.40
N GLU A 13 -14.70 -15.69 -2.39
CA GLU A 13 -15.37 -15.52 -1.10
C GLU A 13 -14.80 -14.35 -0.29
N TYR A 14 -13.55 -13.96 -0.52
CA TYR A 14 -12.90 -12.84 0.13
C TYR A 14 -12.99 -11.59 -0.77
N ASP A 15 -13.70 -10.55 -0.30
CA ASP A 15 -13.84 -9.26 -0.98
C ASP A 15 -12.75 -8.23 -0.62
N PHE A 16 -11.78 -8.65 0.18
CA PHE A 16 -10.54 -7.91 0.42
C PHE A 16 -9.38 -8.86 0.70
N ASN A 17 -8.17 -8.32 0.68
CA ASN A 17 -6.98 -8.99 1.16
C ASN A 17 -6.16 -8.05 2.05
N ILE A 18 -5.34 -8.65 2.91
CA ILE A 18 -4.34 -7.94 3.69
C ILE A 18 -2.97 -8.31 3.15
N HIS A 19 -2.20 -7.32 2.75
CA HIS A 19 -0.87 -7.50 2.21
C HIS A 19 0.19 -7.06 3.22
N ILE A 20 1.32 -7.76 3.22
CA ILE A 20 2.58 -7.27 3.79
C ILE A 20 3.51 -7.00 2.61
N MET A 21 4.01 -5.77 2.53
CA MET A 21 4.98 -5.38 1.50
C MET A 21 6.28 -4.94 2.17
N ASP A 22 7.39 -5.54 1.72
CA ASP A 22 8.74 -5.21 2.18
C ASP A 22 9.54 -4.52 1.08
N PHE A 23 10.26 -3.47 1.46
CA PHE A 23 11.14 -2.71 0.59
C PHE A 23 12.51 -2.60 1.25
N LYS A 24 13.57 -2.97 0.53
CA LYS A 24 14.94 -2.65 0.97
C LYS A 24 15.20 -1.14 0.82
N PRO A 25 16.15 -0.57 1.58
CA PRO A 25 16.58 0.81 1.37
C PRO A 25 16.84 1.15 -0.10
N GLY A 26 16.30 2.28 -0.56
CA GLY A 26 16.42 2.74 -1.94
C GLY A 26 15.43 2.11 -2.93
N GLN A 27 14.64 1.11 -2.52
CA GLN A 27 13.58 0.56 -3.36
C GLN A 27 12.32 1.40 -3.32
N PHE A 28 11.62 1.42 -4.45
CA PHE A 28 10.38 2.17 -4.63
C PHE A 28 9.42 1.47 -5.58
N LEU A 29 8.17 1.94 -5.62
CA LEU A 29 7.17 1.47 -6.59
C LEU A 29 7.51 1.99 -7.99
N ASN A 30 7.68 1.10 -8.97
CA ASN A 30 7.98 1.52 -10.35
C ASN A 30 6.77 2.16 -11.04
N VAL A 31 5.57 1.82 -10.61
CA VAL A 31 4.31 2.34 -11.13
C VAL A 31 3.77 3.36 -10.14
N LYS A 32 3.30 4.51 -10.65
CA LYS A 32 2.44 5.40 -9.88
C LYS A 32 1.04 4.84 -9.97
N GLU A 33 0.63 4.12 -8.94
CA GLU A 33 -0.64 3.38 -8.97
C GLU A 33 -1.81 4.37 -8.95
N VAL A 34 -2.74 4.16 -9.89
CA VAL A 34 -4.03 4.84 -9.97
C VAL A 34 -5.04 3.76 -10.29
N HIS A 35 -5.85 3.37 -9.31
CA HIS A 35 -6.84 2.30 -9.45
C HIS A 35 -8.04 2.55 -8.53
N TYR A 36 -9.14 1.86 -8.80
CA TYR A 36 -10.38 2.00 -8.04
C TYR A 36 -10.26 1.51 -6.59
N ASN A 37 -9.32 0.60 -6.31
CA ASN A 37 -9.17 0.05 -4.96
C ASN A 37 -8.83 1.14 -3.96
N GLN A 38 -9.39 1.01 -2.75
CA GLN A 38 -9.06 1.80 -1.59
C GLN A 38 -8.06 1.06 -0.70
N HIS A 39 -7.30 1.83 0.08
CA HIS A 39 -6.37 1.27 1.04
C HIS A 39 -6.39 1.96 2.39
N GLY A 40 -6.15 1.15 3.42
CA GLY A 40 -5.62 1.59 4.69
C GLY A 40 -4.30 0.88 4.94
N LEU A 41 -3.27 1.62 5.33
CA LEU A 41 -1.95 1.07 5.59
C LEU A 41 -1.42 1.53 6.96
N LEU A 42 -0.67 0.66 7.63
CA LEU A 42 0.14 0.98 8.80
C LEU A 42 1.60 0.61 8.50
N LEU A 43 2.50 1.58 8.64
CA LEU A 43 3.93 1.34 8.49
C LEU A 43 4.45 0.66 9.77
N LEU A 44 4.86 -0.60 9.65
CA LEU A 44 5.27 -1.44 10.79
C LEU A 44 6.75 -1.26 11.13
N GLU A 45 7.60 -1.14 10.11
CA GLU A 45 9.06 -1.01 10.24
C GLU A 45 9.58 0.00 9.22
N GLY A 46 10.67 0.68 9.58
CA GLY A 46 11.40 1.57 8.67
C GLY A 46 10.78 2.95 8.48
N GLN A 47 11.21 3.62 7.42
CA GLN A 47 10.85 4.99 7.08
C GLN A 47 11.01 5.25 5.58
N GLY A 48 10.39 6.31 5.09
CA GLY A 48 10.43 6.61 3.67
C GLY A 48 9.72 7.89 3.30
N ILE A 49 9.44 8.02 2.01
CA ILE A 49 8.57 9.06 1.48
C ILE A 49 7.38 8.42 0.80
N TYR A 50 6.19 8.79 1.24
CA TYR A 50 4.94 8.47 0.57
C TYR A 50 4.48 9.66 -0.27
N ARG A 51 4.14 9.43 -1.53
CA ARG A 51 3.46 10.41 -2.37
C ARG A 51 1.98 10.06 -2.45
N LEU A 52 1.11 11.00 -2.11
CA LEU A 52 -0.33 10.90 -2.30
C LEU A 52 -0.79 12.11 -3.10
N SER A 53 -1.35 11.87 -4.29
CA SER A 53 -1.64 12.90 -5.28
C SER A 53 -0.37 13.73 -5.57
N ASP A 54 -0.38 15.04 -5.35
CA ASP A 54 0.75 15.94 -5.60
C ASP A 54 1.55 16.28 -4.34
N LYS A 55 1.26 15.60 -3.23
CA LYS A 55 1.90 15.84 -1.94
C LYS A 55 2.86 14.70 -1.60
N TRP A 56 3.95 15.07 -0.93
CA TRP A 56 5.02 14.18 -0.50
C TRP A 56 5.14 14.24 1.02
N TYR A 57 5.11 13.09 1.65
CA TYR A 57 5.05 12.93 3.09
C TYR A 57 6.23 12.07 3.54
N PRO A 58 7.16 12.62 4.35
CA PRO A 58 8.04 11.79 5.15
C PRO A 58 7.18 10.94 6.09
N VAL A 59 7.46 9.65 6.16
CA VAL A 59 6.73 8.69 7.00
C VAL A 59 7.68 7.75 7.73
N GLN A 60 7.28 7.29 8.90
CA GLN A 60 8.04 6.39 9.77
C GLN A 60 7.15 5.33 10.42
N ALA A 61 7.76 4.29 10.99
CA ALA A 61 7.04 3.24 11.69
C ALA A 61 6.06 3.83 12.74
N GLY A 62 4.82 3.33 12.72
CA GLY A 62 3.69 3.83 13.50
C GLY A 62 2.74 4.74 12.72
N ASP A 63 3.17 5.33 11.60
CA ASP A 63 2.29 6.16 10.77
C ASP A 63 1.22 5.33 10.05
N VAL A 64 0.01 5.90 9.99
CA VAL A 64 -1.16 5.33 9.31
C VAL A 64 -1.52 6.20 8.12
N ILE A 65 -1.81 5.56 7.00
CA ILE A 65 -2.20 6.24 5.76
C ILE A 65 -3.50 5.65 5.24
N TYR A 66 -4.44 6.54 4.94
CA TYR A 66 -5.64 6.21 4.16
C TYR A 66 -5.45 6.69 2.72
N MET A 67 -5.78 5.84 1.76
CA MET A 67 -5.74 6.14 0.33
C MET A 67 -7.12 5.85 -0.26
N ALA A 68 -7.86 6.92 -0.57
CA ALA A 68 -9.15 6.82 -1.22
C ALA A 68 -9.02 6.25 -2.66
N PRO A 69 -10.10 5.68 -3.23
CA PRO A 69 -10.13 5.27 -4.63
C PRO A 69 -9.55 6.33 -5.57
N PHE A 70 -8.74 5.89 -6.54
CA PHE A 70 -8.10 6.70 -7.57
C PHE A 70 -7.10 7.77 -7.09
N VAL A 71 -6.75 7.83 -5.80
CA VAL A 71 -5.65 8.72 -5.39
C VAL A 71 -4.33 8.20 -5.99
N PRO A 72 -3.58 9.03 -6.73
CA PRO A 72 -2.26 8.62 -7.21
C PRO A 72 -1.35 8.34 -6.02
N GLN A 73 -0.76 7.15 -5.97
CA GLN A 73 0.03 6.70 -4.83
C GLN A 73 1.39 6.16 -5.27
N TRP A 74 2.42 6.43 -4.46
CA TRP A 74 3.77 5.94 -4.66
C TRP A 74 4.55 5.94 -3.34
N TYR A 75 5.48 5.02 -3.19
CA TYR A 75 6.34 4.90 -2.00
C TYR A 75 7.80 4.66 -2.38
N ALA A 76 8.71 5.23 -1.58
CA ALA A 76 10.12 4.86 -1.54
C ALA A 76 10.60 4.63 -0.10
N ALA A 77 11.29 3.52 0.10
CA ALA A 77 11.97 3.20 1.36
C ALA A 77 13.31 3.93 1.46
N LEU A 78 13.54 4.57 2.60
CA LEU A 78 14.78 5.27 2.94
C LEU A 78 15.33 4.77 4.28
N GLY A 79 16.52 5.23 4.65
CA GLY A 79 17.21 4.80 5.89
C GLY A 79 18.09 3.56 5.69
N GLU A 80 18.53 2.99 6.80
CA GLU A 80 19.44 1.83 6.81
C GLU A 80 18.70 0.49 6.87
N GLU A 81 17.53 0.50 7.51
CA GLU A 81 16.69 -0.69 7.67
C GLU A 81 15.65 -0.80 6.55
N ARG A 82 15.12 -2.01 6.34
CA ARG A 82 13.99 -2.20 5.43
C ARG A 82 12.77 -1.40 5.89
N SER A 83 11.90 -1.07 4.94
CA SER A 83 10.53 -0.68 5.23
C SER A 83 9.59 -1.87 5.13
N ARG A 84 8.63 -1.96 6.04
CA ARG A 84 7.53 -2.93 5.99
C ARG A 84 6.23 -2.25 6.33
N TYR A 85 5.20 -2.45 5.52
CA TYR A 85 3.85 -2.06 5.89
C TYR A 85 2.83 -3.18 5.72
N ILE A 86 1.79 -3.11 6.54
CA ILE A 86 0.54 -3.87 6.36
C ILE A 86 -0.45 -2.98 5.61
N LEU A 87 -1.18 -3.56 4.65
CA LEU A 87 -2.06 -2.86 3.72
C LEU A 87 -3.36 -3.63 3.53
N TYR A 88 -4.49 -2.97 3.74
CA TYR A 88 -5.80 -3.44 3.27
C TYR A 88 -5.98 -3.12 1.78
N LYS A 89 -6.58 -4.02 1.02
CA LYS A 89 -7.01 -3.81 -0.37
C LYS A 89 -8.30 -4.55 -0.66
N ASP A 90 -9.33 -3.87 -1.12
CA ASP A 90 -10.55 -4.49 -1.67
C ASP A 90 -10.25 -5.28 -2.96
N THR A 91 -11.00 -6.35 -3.21
CA THR A 91 -10.84 -7.23 -4.38
C THR A 91 -12.14 -7.99 -4.67
N ASN A 92 -12.20 -8.72 -5.79
CA ASN A 92 -13.24 -9.73 -6.08
C ASN A 92 -14.70 -9.22 -6.01
N ARG A 93 -14.91 -7.92 -6.21
CA ARG A 93 -16.23 -7.29 -6.33
C ARG A 93 -16.20 -6.30 -7.49
N ASP A 94 -17.34 -6.15 -8.15
CA ASP A 94 -17.52 -5.13 -9.16
C ASP A 94 -17.51 -3.75 -8.51
N ALA A 95 -16.69 -2.84 -9.02
CA ALA A 95 -16.53 -1.50 -8.48
C ALA A 95 -17.78 -0.61 -8.68
N ILE A 96 -18.69 -0.96 -9.60
CA ILE A 96 -19.83 -0.14 -10.01
C ILE A 96 -21.14 -0.60 -9.36
N LEU A 97 -21.21 -1.82 -8.84
CA LEU A 97 -22.41 -2.35 -8.19
C LEU A 97 -22.52 -1.85 -6.75
N THR A 98 -22.96 -0.60 -6.59
CA THR A 98 -23.50 -0.08 -5.33
C THR A 98 -25.03 -0.03 -5.49
N PHE A 99 -25.76 -0.79 -4.67
CA PHE A 99 -27.23 -0.72 -4.61
C PHE A 99 -27.69 0.55 -3.89
#